data_AF-A0A9P7CIV9-F1
#
_entry.id   AF-A0A9P7CIV9-F1
#
_cell.length_a   1.000
_cell.length_b   1.000
_cell.length_c   1.000
_cell.angle_alpha   90.00
_cell.angle_beta   90.00
_cell.angle_gamma   90.00
#
_symmetry.space_group_name_H-M   'P 1'
#
loop_
_entity.id
_entity.type
_entity.pdbx_description
1 polymer ?
#
loop_
_entity_poly.entity_id
_entity_poly.type
_entity_poly.pdbx_seq_one_letter_code
_entity_poly.pdbx_strand_id
1 'polypeptide(L)' 'MVWGCITHDGPGYACWIHDGTMKAVDYVNILETTLMDSLKYCGYNPEDVYFQQDKDPKHTSKLAKQWFVDNNFNSEHIYS' A
#
# COMPACT_ATOMS: atom_id res chain seq x y z
N MET A 1 13.23 4.12 8.66
CA MET A 1 12.08 4.96 8.23
C MET A 1 10.80 4.30 8.75
N VAL A 2 9.64 4.95 8.70
CA VAL A 2 8.35 4.32 9.04
C VAL A 2 7.43 4.40 7.83
N TRP A 3 6.65 3.36 7.59
CA TRP A 3 5.54 3.38 6.65
C TRP A 3 4.24 3.18 7.42
N GLY A 4 3.17 3.85 7.01
CA GLY A 4 1.84 3.66 7.55
C GLY A 4 0.80 4.26 6.61
N CYS A 5 -0.47 3.98 6.89
CA CYS A 5 -1.59 4.52 6.13
C CYS A 5 -2.63 5.16 7.07
N ILE A 6 -3.45 6.04 6.49
CA ILE A 6 -4.57 6.68 7.18
C ILE A 6 -5.79 6.64 6.26
N THR A 7 -6.95 6.47 6.87
CA THR A 7 -8.26 6.45 6.20
C THR A 7 -9.15 7.51 6.82
N HIS A 8 -10.35 7.69 6.26
CA HIS A 8 -11.37 8.54 6.88
C HIS A 8 -11.69 8.11 8.31
N ASP A 9 -11.70 6.80 8.58
CA ASP A 9 -12.05 6.25 9.89
C ASP A 9 -10.89 6.33 10.90
N GLY A 10 -9.71 6.75 10.44
CA GLY A 10 -8.52 6.95 11.27
C GLY A 10 -7.29 6.21 10.74
N PRO A 11 -6.20 6.19 11.55
CA PRO A 11 -4.95 5.56 11.16
C PRO A 11 -5.10 4.03 11.05
N GLY A 12 -4.49 3.46 10.01
CA GLY A 12 -4.26 2.03 9.90
C GLY A 12 -2.99 1.61 10.66
N TYR A 13 -2.49 0.42 10.35
CA TYR A 13 -1.22 -0.05 10.89
C TYR A 13 -0.03 0.69 10.26
N ALA A 14 1.09 0.63 10.98
CA ALA A 14 2.38 1.16 10.55
C ALA A 14 3.50 0.15 10.89
N CYS A 15 4.56 0.18 10.10
CA CYS A 15 5.71 -0.70 10.27
C CYS A 15 7.03 0.07 10.12
N TRP A 16 8.07 -0.47 10.76
CA TRP A 16 9.43 0.05 10.63
C TRP A 16 10.09 -0.48 9.36
N ILE A 17 10.71 0.43 8.62
CA ILE A 17 11.61 0.10 7.51
C ILE A 17 13.03 0.10 8.08
N HIS A 18 13.57 -1.10 8.27
CA HIS A 18 14.82 -1.35 8.99
C HIS A 18 16.09 -1.14 8.11
N ASP A 19 16.03 -1.46 6.82
CA ASP A 19 17.22 -1.55 5.96
C ASP A 19 17.48 -0.30 5.08
N GLY A 20 17.49 0.88 5.71
CA GLY A 20 17.83 2.13 5.03
C GLY A 20 16.81 2.53 3.95
N THR A 21 17.24 2.61 2.69
CA THR A 21 16.38 3.06 1.58
C THR A 21 15.44 1.94 1.14
N MET A 22 14.14 2.17 1.28
CA MET A 22 13.10 1.25 0.82
C MET A 22 13.18 1.01 -0.70
N LYS A 23 13.27 -0.26 -1.11
CA LYS A 23 13.22 -0.68 -2.52
C LYS A 23 11.79 -1.07 -2.90
N ALA A 24 11.55 -1.29 -4.20
CA ALA A 24 10.24 -1.71 -4.70
C ALA A 24 9.76 -3.06 -4.11
N VAL A 25 10.68 -4.00 -3.88
CA VAL A 25 10.35 -5.29 -3.25
C VAL A 25 9.92 -5.12 -1.79
N ASP A 26 10.60 -4.24 -1.05
CA ASP A 26 10.24 -3.94 0.33
C ASP A 26 8.87 -3.26 0.38
N TYR A 27 8.61 -2.36 -0.57
CA TYR A 27 7.31 -1.70 -0.71
C TYR A 27 6.17 -2.70 -0.96
N VAL A 28 6.35 -3.64 -1.90
CA VAL A 28 5.36 -4.69 -2.15
C VAL A 28 5.15 -5.58 -0.93
N ASN A 29 6.21 -5.90 -0.18
CA ASN A 29 6.06 -6.64 1.08
C ASN A 29 5.25 -5.86 2.12
N ILE A 30 5.41 -4.53 2.17
CA ILE A 30 4.61 -3.66 3.04
C ILE A 30 3.14 -3.62 2.59
N LEU A 31 2.87 -3.60 1.28
CA LEU A 31 1.51 -3.69 0.74
C LEU A 31 0.85 -5.03 1.11
N GLU A 32 1.55 -6.15 0.89
CA GLU A 32 1.08 -7.50 1.21
C GLU A 32 0.77 -7.68 2.70
N THR A 33 1.51 -7.01 3.58
CA THR A 33 1.39 -7.17 5.03
C THR A 33 0.63 -6.00 5.66
N THR A 34 1.30 -4.87 5.84
CA THR A 34 0.82 -3.76 6.67
C THR A 34 -0.41 -3.09 6.06
N LEU A 35 -0.48 -2.92 4.73
CA LEU A 35 -1.68 -2.36 4.09
C LEU A 35 -2.87 -3.32 4.19
N MET A 36 -2.71 -4.59 3.81
CA MET A 36 -3.82 -5.56 3.84
C MET A 36 -4.36 -5.76 5.27
N ASP A 37 -3.48 -5.84 6.27
CA ASP A 37 -3.89 -5.86 7.68
C ASP A 37 -4.64 -4.58 8.07
N SER A 38 -4.22 -3.42 7.55
CA SER A 38 -4.90 -2.15 7.83
C SER A 38 -6.29 -2.10 7.22
N LEU A 39 -6.45 -2.55 5.96
CA LEU A 39 -7.75 -2.61 5.31
C LEU A 39 -8.69 -3.54 6.07
N LYS A 40 -8.20 -4.72 6.47
CA LYS A 40 -8.95 -5.67 7.29
C LYS A 40 -9.36 -5.06 8.64
N TYR A 41 -8.45 -4.36 9.31
CA TYR A 41 -8.73 -3.68 10.57
C TYR A 41 -9.81 -2.59 10.42
N CYS A 42 -9.74 -1.82 9.33
CA CYS A 42 -10.73 -0.79 9.00
C CYS A 42 -12.03 -1.35 8.40
N GLY A 43 -12.11 -2.65 8.10
CA GLY A 43 -13.29 -3.27 7.50
C GLY A 43 -13.49 -2.97 6.01
N TYR A 44 -12.42 -2.66 5.27
CA TYR A 44 -12.46 -2.37 3.84
C TYR A 44 -12.05 -3.56 2.97
N ASN A 45 -12.68 -3.68 1.80
CA ASN A 45 -12.26 -4.58 0.74
C ASN A 45 -11.37 -3.83 -0.27
N PRO A 46 -10.31 -4.46 -0.82
CA PRO A 46 -9.42 -3.81 -1.80
C PRO A 46 -10.13 -3.19 -3.01
N GLU A 47 -11.16 -3.85 -3.53
CA GLU A 47 -11.93 -3.41 -4.71
C GLU A 47 -12.69 -2.10 -4.51
N ASP A 48 -13.05 -1.78 -3.26
CA ASP A 48 -13.83 -0.61 -2.88
C ASP A 48 -12.95 0.59 -2.46
N VAL A 49 -11.62 0.40 -2.40
CA VAL A 49 -10.68 1.39 -1.85
C VAL A 49 -10.11 2.29 -2.94
N TYR A 50 -10.10 3.59 -2.66
CA TYR A 50 -9.31 4.59 -3.37
C TYR A 50 -7.95 4.69 -2.69
N PHE A 51 -6.91 4.16 -3.34
CA PHE A 51 -5.55 4.13 -2.77
C PHE A 51 -4.70 5.27 -3.33
N GLN A 52 -4.12 6.08 -2.46
CA GLN A 52 -3.31 7.24 -2.83
C GLN A 52 -1.89 7.12 -2.27
N GLN A 53 -0.89 7.35 -3.14
CA GLN A 53 0.54 7.36 -2.83
C GLN A 53 1.23 8.50 -3.61
N ASP A 54 2.51 8.76 -3.34
CA ASP A 54 3.29 9.70 -4.16
C ASP A 54 3.85 9.02 -5.45
N LYS A 55 4.43 9.83 -6.34
CA LYS A 55 5.03 9.37 -7.61
C LYS A 55 6.43 8.78 -7.48
N ASP A 56 6.86 8.36 -6.29
CA ASP A 56 8.18 7.79 -6.14
C ASP A 56 8.37 6.56 -7.07
N PRO A 57 9.54 6.41 -7.74
CA PRO A 57 9.77 5.32 -8.69
C PRO A 57 9.47 3.92 -8.15
N LYS A 58 9.62 3.68 -6.83
CA LYS A 58 9.31 2.37 -6.25
C LYS A 58 7.80 2.12 -6.14
N HIS A 59 7.03 3.16 -5.83
CA HIS A 59 5.56 3.11 -5.71
C HIS A 59 4.89 2.98 -7.08
N THR A 60 5.50 3.53 -8.12
CA THR A 60 5.03 3.45 -9.51
C THR A 60 5.71 2.35 -10.33
N SER A 61 6.53 1.51 -9.69
CA SER A 61 7.25 0.40 -10.33
C SER A 61 6.30 -0.63 -10.94
N LYS A 62 6.77 -1.37 -11.96
CA LYS A 62 5.98 -2.46 -12.55
C LYS A 62 5.57 -3.51 -11.51
N LEU A 63 6.45 -3.79 -10.55
CA LEU A 63 6.20 -4.73 -9.48
C LEU A 63 5.04 -4.28 -8.58
N ALA A 64 5.07 -3.03 -8.12
CA ALA A 64 4.01 -2.48 -7.28
C ALA A 64 2.67 -2.40 -8.02
N LYS A 65 2.67 -1.95 -9.29
CA LYS A 65 1.47 -1.90 -10.13
C LYS A 65 0.84 -3.27 -10.34
N GLN A 66 1.65 -4.29 -10.61
CA GLN A 66 1.15 -5.65 -10.78
C GLN A 66 0.55 -6.20 -9.48
N TRP A 67 1.18 -5.90 -8.34
CA TRP A 67 0.67 -6.32 -7.04
C TRP A 67 -0.76 -5.81 -6.78
N PHE A 68 -1.07 -4.55 -7.11
CA PHE A 68 -2.44 -4.01 -6.96
C PHE A 68 -3.45 -4.78 -7.82
N VAL A 69 -3.09 -5.11 -9.07
CA VAL A 69 -3.94 -5.89 -9.97
C VAL A 69 -4.17 -7.30 -9.44
N ASP A 70 -3.11 -7.95 -8.94
CA ASP A 70 -3.18 -9.32 -8.44
C ASP A 70 -3.97 -9.43 -7.11
N ASN A 71 -4.13 -8.32 -6.38
CA ASN A 71 -4.80 -8.24 -5.07
C ASN A 71 -6.17 -7.54 -5.12
N ASN A 72 -6.85 -7.58 -6.27
CA ASN A 72 -8.22 -7.11 -6.48
C ASN A 72 -8.43 -5.61 -6.20
N PHE A 73 -7.39 -4.78 -6.23
CA PHE A 73 -7.61 -3.34 -6.23
C PHE A 73 -8.13 -2.90 -7.59
N ASN A 74 -9.09 -1.99 -7.60
CA ASN A 74 -9.54 -1.38 -8.83
C ASN A 74 -8.42 -0.46 -9.38
N SER A 75 -7.90 -0.78 -10.57
CA SER A 75 -6.82 -0.02 -11.20
C SER A 75 -7.18 1.45 -11.48
N GLU A 76 -8.46 1.78 -11.65
CA GLU A 76 -8.93 3.16 -11.82
C GLU A 76 -8.92 3.94 -10.49
N HIS A 77 -8.80 3.24 -9.36
CA HIS A 77 -8.82 3.81 -8.02
C HIS A 77 -7.41 3.88 -7.38
N ILE A 78 -6.35 3.59 -8.14
CA ILE A 78 -4.96 3.73 -7.70
C ILE A 78 -4.37 5.05 -8.20
N TYR A 79 -4.03 5.95 -7.28
CA TYR A 79 -3.53 7.29 -7.59
C TYR A 79 -2.07 7.45 -7.15
N SER A 80 -1.27 8.04 -8.02
CA SER A 80 0.12 8.44 -7.76
C SER A 80 0.38 9.81 -8.35
#